data_AF-A0A2W1K5B2-F1
#
_entry.id   AF-A0A2W1K5B2-F1
#
_cell.length_a   1.000
_cell.length_b   1.000
_cell.length_c   1.000
_cell.angle_alpha   90.00
_cell.angle_beta   90.00
_cell.angle_gamma   90.00
#
_symmetry.space_group_name_H-M   'P 1'
#
loop_
_entity.id
_entity.type
_entity.pdbx_description
1 polymer ?
#
loop_
_entity_poly.entity_id
_entity_poly.type
_entity_poly.pdbx_seq_one_letter_code
_entity_poly.pdbx_strand_id
1 'polypeptide(L)'
;MKYAITRIDNNRTEGWRVCFSARSGERKVANKTFTDLRYQGRKQALEAAQAYRDEMFIRRKSVSGKYTVVLVRSYNVTGAISSIAWVARFPFDGRTKTRSFNLRDHSYEDAWRLAMNERVKHGGLPAPKNPPPMPEWVEQWLLATSNSKDGGATGRTGVHLMRNKHGSICWEAQWVVSGHRQRKSWALRKYSYEEAWRLAVEERAKHDDLPSPKEPPPMPKWVEEWLSSAGKRPNTSGRTGVFLVRHSRAGRQMFVGWVATWRSDGKLHRKTWSVRKHGYAGAWRLAVKERARHDGLPVPKAAPPIPKWVEEWLSSAGKRPNTSGRIKPRMSGHAGVRLKSTCIRGDIQTVSWEVSIRADGRTKKMSWAVPKYGYVGAWRLAVEERARHDGLPVPKAAPPMPKWVEEWMEEVQTKPKKPKRAGVTLTCQHHPDGTVQYICWRATYTLDGMPKSRLWSIRKHGYVGAWALAVEERARHDGLPVPKAAPPMPKWVEEWLSSRSNTSRCNRANTSGRTGVSLHRNNTGGKEFVYWEAMWRSAGKTLKKRWSILKHGYAGAWALAVEERARHDNLPSPTEPPPMPRWVEEWLEDAAVAALTEA
;
A
#
# COMPACT_ATOMS: atom_id res chain seq x y z
N MET A 1 8.35 -9.49 39.94
CA MET A 1 7.87 -9.99 41.24
C MET A 1 8.95 -10.93 41.75
N LYS A 2 9.54 -10.67 42.92
CA LYS A 2 10.51 -11.58 43.51
C LYS A 2 9.77 -12.51 44.47
N TYR A 3 10.00 -13.81 44.34
CA TYR A 3 9.51 -14.82 45.27
C TYR A 3 10.70 -15.56 45.87
N ALA A 4 10.52 -16.06 47.08
CA ALA A 4 11.48 -16.92 47.75
C ALA A 4 10.74 -18.07 48.41
N ILE A 5 11.26 -19.28 48.24
CA ILE A 5 10.92 -20.43 49.09
C ILE A 5 12.07 -20.54 50.07
N THR A 6 11.76 -20.46 51.36
CA THR A 6 12.77 -20.47 52.41
C THR A 6 12.45 -21.57 53.40
N ARG A 7 13.46 -22.35 53.77
CA ARG A 7 13.34 -23.34 54.84
C ARG A 7 13.27 -22.63 56.19
N ILE A 8 12.42 -23.13 57.08
CA ILE A 8 12.32 -22.67 58.46
C ILE A 8 12.58 -23.88 59.33
N ASP A 9 13.70 -23.84 60.04
CA ASP A 9 14.11 -24.84 61.01
C ASP A 9 14.23 -24.11 62.36
N ASN A 10 13.11 -24.02 63.08
CA ASN A 10 13.08 -23.48 64.43
C ASN A 10 12.69 -24.61 65.38
N ASN A 11 13.14 -24.57 66.64
CA ASN A 11 12.88 -25.60 67.67
C ASN A 11 11.38 -25.92 67.92
N ARG A 12 10.45 -25.14 67.36
CA ARG A 12 9.00 -25.35 67.47
C ARG A 12 8.31 -25.66 66.15
N THR A 13 8.95 -25.44 65.01
CA THR A 13 8.32 -25.63 63.68
C THR A 13 9.38 -25.83 62.61
N GLU A 14 9.32 -27.01 61.99
CA GLU A 14 10.07 -27.36 60.78
C GLU A 14 9.14 -27.28 59.56
N GLY A 15 9.55 -26.56 58.53
CA GLY A 15 8.72 -26.37 57.34
C GLY A 15 9.30 -25.46 56.27
N TRP A 16 8.52 -25.22 55.23
CA TRP A 16 8.86 -24.33 54.12
C TRP A 16 7.93 -23.12 54.08
N ARG A 17 8.47 -21.93 53.85
CA ARG A 17 7.68 -20.70 53.69
C ARG A 17 7.85 -20.14 52.30
N VAL A 18 6.73 -19.85 51.65
CA VAL A 18 6.66 -19.17 50.36
C VAL A 18 6.33 -17.71 50.60
N CYS A 19 7.24 -16.82 50.23
CA CYS A 19 7.11 -15.38 50.39
C CYS A 19 6.99 -14.69 49.03
N PHE A 20 5.97 -13.84 48.87
CA PHE A 20 5.80 -12.99 47.69
C PHE A 20 6.00 -11.51 48.04
N SER A 21 7.05 -10.91 47.49
CA SER A 21 7.31 -9.47 47.64
C SER A 21 6.72 -8.67 46.48
N ALA A 22 6.06 -7.55 46.79
CA ALA A 22 5.72 -6.53 45.81
C ALA A 22 7.00 -5.82 45.34
N ARG A 23 6.99 -5.29 44.11
CA ARG A 23 8.11 -4.50 43.59
C ARG A 23 7.93 -3.09 44.12
N SER A 24 8.90 -2.60 44.90
CA SER A 24 8.99 -1.23 45.43
C SER A 24 7.94 -0.87 46.50
N GLY A 25 8.39 -0.74 47.76
CA GLY A 25 7.74 0.07 48.79
C GLY A 25 6.49 -0.47 49.50
N GLU A 26 5.70 -1.35 48.88
CA GLU A 26 4.44 -1.83 49.49
C GLU A 26 4.57 -3.17 50.25
N ARG A 27 3.76 -3.30 51.32
CA ARG A 27 3.70 -4.41 52.30
C ARG A 27 3.73 -5.80 51.63
N LYS A 28 4.35 -6.78 52.34
CA LYS A 28 4.35 -8.21 51.98
C LYS A 28 2.91 -8.69 51.76
N VAL A 29 2.58 -9.12 50.54
CA VAL A 29 1.19 -9.28 50.11
C VAL A 29 0.63 -10.68 50.41
N ALA A 30 1.48 -11.71 50.56
CA ALA A 30 1.05 -13.05 51.00
C ALA A 30 2.26 -13.90 51.38
N ASN A 31 2.18 -14.53 52.57
CA ASN A 31 3.11 -15.58 53.00
C ASN A 31 2.30 -16.82 53.39
N LYS A 32 2.73 -18.01 52.97
CA LYS A 32 2.14 -19.28 53.42
C LYS A 32 3.25 -20.22 53.85
N THR A 33 3.03 -20.92 54.97
CA THR A 33 3.98 -21.88 55.54
C THR A 33 3.42 -23.29 55.41
N PHE A 34 4.29 -24.23 55.08
CA PHE A 34 4.02 -25.65 54.83
C PHE A 34 4.90 -26.43 55.80
N THR A 35 4.33 -26.85 56.93
CA THR A 35 5.08 -27.55 57.98
C THR A 35 5.25 -29.02 57.66
N ASP A 36 6.41 -29.59 58.02
CA ASP A 36 6.73 -30.99 57.70
C ASP A 36 5.75 -31.95 58.37
N LEU A 37 5.34 -31.66 59.61
CA LEU A 37 4.36 -32.45 60.36
C LEU A 37 3.02 -32.57 59.61
N ARG A 38 2.54 -31.46 59.02
CA ARG A 38 1.24 -31.43 58.34
C ARG A 38 1.28 -32.12 56.98
N TYR A 39 2.43 -32.08 56.30
CA TYR A 39 2.59 -32.61 54.96
C TYR A 39 3.32 -33.95 54.93
N GLN A 40 3.45 -34.65 56.07
CA GLN A 40 4.04 -36.00 56.16
C GLN A 40 5.52 -36.06 55.76
N GLY A 41 6.28 -34.99 56.03
CA GLY A 41 7.73 -34.95 55.86
C GLY A 41 8.25 -33.81 55.00
N ARG A 42 9.57 -33.63 55.05
CA ARG A 42 10.30 -32.51 54.43
C ARG A 42 10.11 -32.43 52.92
N LYS A 43 10.05 -33.58 52.23
CA LYS A 43 9.96 -33.66 50.76
C LYS A 43 8.57 -33.25 50.29
N GLN A 44 7.53 -33.81 50.89
CA GLN A 44 6.14 -33.50 50.58
C GLN A 44 5.79 -32.04 50.94
N ALA A 45 6.32 -31.52 52.05
CA ALA A 45 6.16 -30.11 52.42
C ALA A 45 6.80 -29.16 51.40
N LEU A 46 7.96 -29.52 50.83
CA LEU A 46 8.60 -28.74 49.76
C LEU A 46 7.78 -28.78 48.47
N GLU A 47 7.29 -29.97 48.09
CA GLU A 47 6.46 -30.15 46.89
C GLU A 47 5.15 -29.34 46.99
N ALA A 48 4.48 -29.37 48.15
CA ALA A 48 3.31 -28.56 48.41
C ALA A 48 3.62 -27.04 48.36
N ALA A 49 4.77 -26.62 48.88
CA ALA A 49 5.22 -25.23 48.80
C ALA A 49 5.51 -24.79 47.35
N GLN A 50 6.08 -25.66 46.52
CA GLN A 50 6.31 -25.42 45.09
C GLN A 50 5.00 -25.36 44.31
N ALA A 51 4.08 -26.29 44.55
CA ALA A 51 2.76 -26.31 43.93
C ALA A 51 1.98 -25.01 44.23
N TYR A 52 1.99 -24.57 45.49
CA TYR A 52 1.36 -23.30 45.88
C TYR A 52 2.05 -22.08 45.25
N ARG A 53 3.38 -22.09 45.13
CA ARG A 53 4.11 -21.03 44.42
C ARG A 53 3.60 -20.93 42.98
N ASP A 54 3.51 -22.06 42.30
CA ASP A 54 3.15 -22.12 40.88
C ASP A 54 1.69 -21.75 40.65
N GLU A 55 0.78 -22.22 41.51
CA GLU A 55 -0.62 -21.80 41.54
C GLU A 55 -0.76 -20.28 41.71
N MET A 56 -0.08 -19.70 42.70
CA MET A 56 -0.11 -18.24 42.93
C MET A 56 0.52 -17.45 41.79
N PHE A 57 1.55 -18.00 41.15
CA PHE A 57 2.18 -17.39 39.98
C PHE A 57 1.23 -17.39 38.78
N ILE A 58 0.51 -18.50 38.54
CA ILE A 58 -0.52 -18.63 37.49
C ILE A 58 -1.68 -17.68 37.76
N ARG A 59 -2.22 -17.69 38.99
CA ARG A 59 -3.36 -16.88 39.42
C ARG A 59 -3.09 -15.38 39.33
N ARG A 60 -1.84 -14.93 39.53
CA ARG A 60 -1.49 -13.50 39.36
C ARG A 60 -1.03 -13.12 37.95
N LYS A 61 -0.45 -14.04 37.17
CA LYS A 61 -0.17 -13.79 35.74
C LYS A 61 -1.48 -13.57 34.96
N SER A 62 -2.51 -14.36 35.25
CA SER A 62 -3.82 -14.28 34.59
C SER A 62 -4.55 -12.96 34.84
N VAL A 63 -4.40 -12.36 36.02
CA VAL A 63 -5.06 -11.09 36.40
C VAL A 63 -4.43 -9.87 35.71
N SER A 64 -3.21 -9.96 35.17
CA SER A 64 -2.53 -8.79 34.61
C SER A 64 -3.05 -8.27 33.26
N GLY A 65 -4.08 -8.87 32.65
CA GLY A 65 -4.63 -8.47 31.34
C GLY A 65 -3.65 -8.59 30.17
N LYS A 66 -2.44 -9.12 30.42
CA LYS A 66 -1.32 -9.14 29.47
C LYS A 66 -1.50 -10.19 28.38
N TYR A 67 -2.11 -11.33 28.67
CA TYR A 67 -2.27 -12.45 27.74
C TYR A 67 -3.75 -12.78 27.56
N THR A 68 -4.41 -12.15 26.60
CA THR A 68 -5.85 -12.34 26.35
C THR A 68 -6.10 -12.80 24.92
N VAL A 69 -7.05 -13.72 24.75
CA VAL A 69 -7.61 -14.09 23.45
C VAL A 69 -9.09 -13.73 23.51
N VAL A 70 -9.50 -12.81 22.65
CA VAL A 70 -10.87 -12.28 22.64
C VAL A 70 -11.45 -12.30 21.23
N LEU A 71 -12.73 -12.61 21.14
CA LEU A 71 -13.46 -12.49 19.89
C LEU A 71 -13.86 -11.02 19.71
N VAL A 72 -13.47 -10.43 18.57
CA VAL A 72 -13.69 -9.01 18.28
C VAL A 72 -14.45 -8.88 16.97
N ARG A 73 -15.42 -7.96 16.95
CA ARG A 73 -16.13 -7.52 15.75
C ARG A 73 -15.70 -6.11 15.36
N SER A 74 -15.56 -5.87 14.07
CA SER A 74 -15.35 -4.54 13.49
C SER A 74 -16.58 -4.15 12.69
N TYR A 75 -16.84 -2.86 12.58
CA TYR A 75 -17.99 -2.30 11.88
C TYR A 75 -17.53 -1.48 10.67
N ASN A 76 -18.35 -1.41 9.62
CA ASN A 76 -18.16 -0.49 8.52
C ASN A 76 -18.75 0.90 8.86
N VAL A 77 -18.69 1.83 7.91
CA VAL A 77 -19.27 3.18 8.05
C VAL A 77 -20.79 3.20 8.17
N THR A 78 -21.49 2.12 7.81
CA THR A 78 -22.94 2.00 7.90
C THR A 78 -23.40 1.30 9.19
N GLY A 79 -22.48 1.01 10.12
CA GLY A 79 -22.78 0.29 11.37
C GLY A 79 -22.95 -1.23 11.22
N ALA A 80 -22.80 -1.79 10.02
CA ALA A 80 -22.86 -3.24 9.81
C ALA A 80 -21.50 -3.90 10.15
N ILE A 81 -21.54 -5.14 10.67
CA ILE A 81 -20.33 -5.90 11.01
C ILE A 81 -19.52 -6.17 9.74
N SER A 82 -18.33 -5.56 9.65
CA SER A 82 -17.43 -5.68 8.51
C SER A 82 -16.52 -6.89 8.59
N SER A 83 -16.15 -7.31 9.81
CA SER A 83 -15.35 -8.50 10.05
C SER A 83 -15.45 -8.99 11.49
N ILE A 84 -15.34 -10.30 11.69
CA ILE A 84 -15.18 -10.93 12.99
C ILE A 84 -13.80 -11.60 13.03
N ALA A 85 -13.07 -11.46 14.14
CA ALA A 85 -11.76 -12.07 14.31
C ALA A 85 -11.48 -12.49 15.75
N TRP A 86 -10.77 -13.61 15.92
CA TRP A 86 -10.13 -13.95 17.18
C TRP A 86 -8.83 -13.15 17.32
N VAL A 87 -8.68 -12.44 18.44
CA VAL A 87 -7.57 -11.51 18.68
C VAL A 87 -6.77 -11.94 19.89
N ALA A 88 -5.51 -12.31 19.65
CA ALA A 88 -4.52 -12.59 20.69
C ALA A 88 -3.74 -11.31 21.04
N ARG A 89 -3.74 -10.93 22.31
CA ARG A 89 -2.95 -9.85 22.88
C ARG A 89 -1.93 -10.42 23.85
N PHE A 90 -0.66 -10.04 23.68
CA PHE A 90 0.45 -10.52 24.52
C PHE A 90 1.54 -9.44 24.65
N PRO A 91 2.25 -9.36 25.78
CA PRO A 91 3.40 -8.49 25.93
C PRO A 91 4.57 -9.02 25.09
N PHE A 92 5.22 -8.12 24.38
CA PHE A 92 6.44 -8.35 23.63
C PHE A 92 7.29 -7.10 23.72
N ASP A 93 8.50 -7.22 24.27
CA ASP A 93 9.46 -6.11 24.38
C ASP A 93 8.88 -4.87 25.10
N GLY A 94 8.27 -5.09 26.27
CA GLY A 94 7.66 -4.04 27.08
C GLY A 94 6.39 -3.41 26.51
N ARG A 95 5.93 -3.81 25.32
CA ARG A 95 4.69 -3.32 24.67
C ARG A 95 3.68 -4.44 24.47
N THR A 96 2.39 -4.12 24.42
CA THR A 96 1.35 -5.10 24.04
C THR A 96 1.32 -5.23 22.53
N LYS A 97 1.58 -6.43 22.01
CA LYS A 97 1.34 -6.79 20.61
C LYS A 97 -0.02 -7.47 20.46
N THR A 98 -0.59 -7.31 19.27
CA THR A 98 -1.88 -7.87 18.89
C THR A 98 -1.73 -8.65 17.60
N ARG A 99 -2.29 -9.87 17.56
CA ARG A 99 -2.47 -10.68 16.35
C ARG A 99 -3.94 -11.01 16.20
N SER A 100 -4.47 -10.88 14.99
CA SER A 100 -5.89 -11.10 14.68
C SER A 100 -6.04 -12.15 13.60
N PHE A 101 -6.98 -13.08 13.80
CA PHE A 101 -7.30 -14.18 12.91
C PHE A 101 -8.76 -14.05 12.48
N ASN A 102 -8.98 -13.68 11.22
CA ASN A 102 -10.29 -13.31 10.69
C ASN A 102 -11.11 -14.56 10.34
N LEU A 103 -12.39 -14.57 10.69
CA LEU A 103 -13.32 -15.68 10.42
C LEU A 103 -13.69 -15.79 8.92
N ARG A 104 -13.34 -14.82 8.08
CA ARG A 104 -13.44 -14.96 6.62
C ARG A 104 -12.34 -15.84 6.03
N ASP A 105 -11.21 -15.92 6.72
CA ASP A 105 -10.01 -16.61 6.22
C ASP A 105 -9.81 -17.97 6.90
N HIS A 106 -10.47 -18.20 8.03
CA HIS A 106 -10.33 -19.38 8.87
C HIS A 106 -11.70 -19.79 9.42
N SER A 107 -11.90 -21.08 9.68
CA SER A 107 -13.06 -21.53 10.46
C SER A 107 -13.04 -20.90 11.86
N TYR A 108 -14.19 -20.86 12.53
CA TYR A 108 -14.28 -20.33 13.90
C TYR A 108 -13.29 -21.03 14.85
N GLU A 109 -13.20 -22.36 14.75
CA GLU A 109 -12.28 -23.17 15.57
C GLU A 109 -10.81 -22.93 15.21
N ASP A 110 -10.48 -22.88 13.91
CA ASP A 110 -9.11 -22.67 13.46
C ASP A 110 -8.59 -21.29 13.85
N ALA A 111 -9.41 -20.25 13.67
CA ALA A 111 -9.09 -18.89 14.10
C ALA A 111 -8.82 -18.82 15.61
N TRP A 112 -9.62 -19.53 16.41
CA TRP A 112 -9.43 -19.62 17.85
C TRP A 112 -8.13 -20.36 18.22
N ARG A 113 -7.87 -21.51 17.59
CA ARG A 113 -6.64 -22.29 17.81
C ARG A 113 -5.39 -21.50 17.46
N LEU A 114 -5.41 -20.77 16.34
CA LEU A 114 -4.29 -19.90 15.93
C LEU A 114 -4.06 -18.76 16.95
N ALA A 115 -5.13 -18.14 17.44
CA ALA A 115 -5.04 -17.11 18.47
C ALA A 115 -4.48 -17.65 19.79
N MET A 116 -4.90 -18.85 20.20
CA MET A 116 -4.35 -19.51 21.39
C MET A 116 -2.89 -19.93 21.21
N ASN A 117 -2.50 -20.42 20.03
CA ASN A 117 -1.11 -20.77 19.74
C ASN A 117 -0.18 -19.55 19.83
N GLU A 118 -0.60 -18.38 19.32
CA GLU A 118 0.16 -17.13 19.51
C GLU A 118 0.26 -16.75 21.00
N ARG A 119 -0.80 -16.95 21.78
CA ARG A 119 -0.76 -16.71 23.23
C ARG A 119 0.24 -17.64 23.92
N VAL A 120 0.23 -18.94 23.62
CA VAL A 120 1.14 -19.94 24.20
C VAL A 120 2.59 -19.65 23.81
N LYS A 121 2.84 -19.36 22.54
CA LYS A 121 4.17 -19.02 22.00
C LYS A 121 4.84 -17.86 22.74
N HIS A 122 4.06 -16.94 23.31
CA HIS A 122 4.57 -15.79 24.05
C HIS A 122 4.52 -15.97 25.57
N GLY A 123 4.33 -17.19 26.07
CA GLY A 123 4.39 -17.53 27.50
C GLY A 123 3.04 -17.41 28.24
N GLY A 124 1.93 -17.43 27.49
CA GLY A 124 0.59 -17.61 28.03
C GLY A 124 0.29 -19.09 28.35
N LEU A 125 -0.76 -19.31 29.13
CA LEU A 125 -1.21 -20.66 29.50
C LEU A 125 -1.64 -21.48 28.26
N PRO A 126 -1.48 -22.82 28.31
CA PRO A 126 -1.92 -23.71 27.24
C PRO A 126 -3.41 -23.53 26.91
N ALA A 127 -3.76 -23.82 25.66
CA ALA A 127 -5.13 -23.72 25.18
C ALA A 127 -6.03 -24.73 25.92
N PRO A 128 -7.29 -24.37 26.24
CA PRO A 128 -8.32 -25.36 26.54
C PRO A 128 -8.41 -26.41 25.41
N LYS A 129 -8.89 -27.61 25.71
CA LYS A 129 -9.03 -28.66 24.69
C LYS A 129 -10.02 -28.26 23.57
N ASN A 130 -11.07 -27.52 23.93
CA ASN A 130 -12.15 -27.13 23.04
C ASN A 130 -12.28 -25.59 22.97
N PRO A 131 -12.62 -25.02 21.79
CA PRO A 131 -12.98 -23.61 21.69
C PRO A 131 -14.28 -23.32 22.45
N PRO A 132 -14.51 -22.06 22.88
CA PRO A 132 -15.80 -21.66 23.41
C PRO A 132 -16.90 -21.83 22.34
N PRO A 133 -18.14 -22.16 22.73
CA PRO A 133 -19.23 -22.33 21.77
C PRO A 133 -19.39 -21.08 20.91
N MET A 134 -19.66 -21.27 19.62
CA MET A 134 -19.84 -20.17 18.67
C MET A 134 -21.08 -19.37 19.06
N PRO A 135 -20.96 -18.06 19.33
CA PRO A 135 -22.13 -17.24 19.63
C PRO A 135 -23.06 -17.15 18.42
N GLU A 136 -24.38 -17.16 18.67
CA GLU A 136 -25.42 -17.13 17.63
C GLU A 136 -25.23 -15.98 16.62
N TRP A 137 -24.86 -14.79 17.09
CA TRP A 137 -24.63 -13.63 16.21
C TRP A 137 -23.44 -13.82 15.25
N VAL A 138 -22.47 -14.67 15.59
CA VAL A 138 -21.35 -15.02 14.70
C VAL A 138 -21.84 -15.97 13.61
N GLU A 139 -22.66 -16.95 13.98
CA GLU A 139 -23.29 -17.88 13.06
C GLU A 139 -24.19 -17.15 12.05
N GLN A 140 -25.07 -16.28 12.54
CA GLN A 140 -25.90 -15.41 11.69
C GLN A 140 -25.05 -14.54 10.75
N TRP A 141 -23.93 -13.99 11.22
CA TRP A 141 -23.04 -13.21 10.37
C TRP A 141 -22.36 -14.08 9.31
N LEU A 142 -21.91 -15.29 9.65
CA LEU A 142 -21.31 -16.23 8.70
C LEU A 142 -22.32 -16.64 7.62
N LEU A 143 -23.56 -16.94 8.01
CA LEU A 143 -24.67 -17.22 7.10
C LEU A 143 -25.03 -16.03 6.20
N ALA A 144 -25.01 -14.81 6.75
CA ALA A 144 -25.29 -13.60 5.99
C ALA A 144 -24.14 -13.25 5.02
N THR A 145 -22.89 -13.46 5.42
CA THR A 145 -21.73 -13.19 4.56
C THR A 145 -21.53 -14.24 3.49
N SER A 146 -21.92 -15.50 3.71
CA SER A 146 -21.95 -16.52 2.66
C SER A 146 -23.01 -16.22 1.57
N ASN A 147 -24.02 -15.40 1.88
CA ASN A 147 -25.09 -15.00 0.96
C ASN A 147 -24.89 -13.61 0.31
N SER A 148 -23.83 -12.87 0.66
CA SER A 148 -23.63 -11.51 0.12
C SER A 148 -23.04 -11.53 -1.30
N LYS A 149 -23.60 -10.67 -2.18
CA LYS A 149 -23.44 -10.60 -3.65
C LYS A 149 -22.02 -10.58 -4.24
N ASP A 150 -20.96 -10.49 -3.43
CA ASP A 150 -19.56 -10.48 -3.88
C ASP A 150 -18.77 -11.75 -3.51
N GLY A 151 -19.38 -12.74 -2.84
CA GLY A 151 -18.70 -13.99 -2.51
C GLY A 151 -19.67 -15.11 -2.18
N GLY A 152 -20.07 -15.89 -3.19
CA GLY A 152 -20.86 -17.09 -2.94
C GLY A 152 -21.63 -17.67 -4.14
N ALA A 153 -21.09 -17.67 -5.35
CA ALA A 153 -21.73 -18.40 -6.46
C ALA A 153 -21.56 -19.94 -6.36
N THR A 154 -20.79 -20.45 -5.39
CA THR A 154 -20.40 -21.88 -5.33
C THR A 154 -20.68 -22.58 -4.01
N GLY A 155 -21.06 -21.87 -2.94
CA GLY A 155 -21.27 -22.49 -1.63
C GLY A 155 -20.06 -23.25 -1.06
N ARG A 156 -18.85 -23.07 -1.61
CA ARG A 156 -17.63 -23.79 -1.22
C ARG A 156 -16.49 -22.82 -0.90
N THR A 157 -15.85 -23.05 0.23
CA THR A 157 -14.70 -22.32 0.75
C THR A 157 -13.47 -22.54 -0.14
N GLY A 158 -13.28 -21.68 -1.15
CA GLY A 158 -12.00 -21.54 -1.85
C GLY A 158 -12.04 -21.51 -3.37
N VAL A 159 -13.19 -21.64 -4.03
CA VAL A 159 -13.33 -21.36 -5.48
C VAL A 159 -14.43 -20.34 -5.69
N HIS A 160 -14.11 -19.15 -6.19
CA HIS A 160 -15.06 -18.07 -6.37
C HIS A 160 -14.92 -17.39 -7.73
N LEU A 161 -16.07 -16.98 -8.26
CA LEU A 161 -16.18 -16.16 -9.46
C LEU A 161 -16.05 -14.69 -9.06
N MET A 162 -15.07 -13.98 -9.63
CA MET A 162 -14.83 -12.59 -9.26
C MET A 162 -14.35 -11.74 -10.43
N ARG A 163 -14.43 -10.42 -10.26
CA ARG A 163 -13.79 -9.44 -11.15
C ARG A 163 -12.42 -9.07 -10.60
N ASN A 164 -11.36 -9.34 -11.35
CA ASN A 164 -10.00 -9.03 -10.91
C ASN A 164 -9.71 -7.51 -10.97
N LYS A 165 -8.57 -7.10 -10.39
CA LYS A 165 -8.09 -5.70 -10.39
C LYS A 165 -7.91 -5.07 -11.78
N HIS A 166 -7.93 -5.87 -12.84
CA HIS A 166 -7.84 -5.43 -14.24
C HIS A 166 -9.22 -5.40 -14.93
N GLY A 167 -10.31 -5.56 -14.18
CA GLY A 167 -11.69 -5.55 -14.67
C GLY A 167 -12.12 -6.80 -15.45
N SER A 168 -11.28 -7.85 -15.48
CA SER A 168 -11.62 -9.12 -16.13
C SER A 168 -12.32 -10.05 -15.16
N ILE A 169 -13.36 -10.75 -15.61
CA ILE A 169 -14.00 -11.81 -14.83
C ILE A 169 -13.13 -13.08 -14.89
N CYS A 170 -12.89 -13.70 -13.74
CA CYS A 170 -12.16 -14.95 -13.59
C CYS A 170 -12.77 -15.82 -12.49
N TRP A 171 -12.63 -17.13 -12.64
CA TRP A 171 -12.67 -18.06 -11.52
C TRP A 171 -11.33 -18.00 -10.79
N GLU A 172 -11.32 -17.89 -9.47
CA GLU A 172 -10.13 -17.90 -8.63
C GLU A 172 -10.23 -19.03 -7.62
N ALA A 173 -9.21 -19.89 -7.57
CA ALA A 173 -9.01 -20.88 -6.53
C ALA A 173 -8.04 -20.33 -5.50
N GLN A 174 -8.34 -20.54 -4.24
CA GLN A 174 -7.54 -20.12 -3.09
C GLN A 174 -7.35 -21.29 -2.14
N TRP A 175 -6.13 -21.42 -1.63
CA TRP A 175 -5.72 -22.49 -0.73
C TRP A 175 -4.63 -22.02 0.23
N VAL A 176 -4.35 -22.79 1.28
CA VAL A 176 -3.29 -22.49 2.26
C VAL A 176 -2.21 -23.55 2.19
N VAL A 177 -0.96 -23.13 1.98
CA VAL A 177 0.21 -24.01 2.03
C VAL A 177 1.16 -23.48 3.10
N SER A 178 1.44 -24.28 4.13
CA SER A 178 2.34 -23.90 5.23
C SER A 178 1.95 -22.57 5.91
N GLY A 179 0.64 -22.33 6.11
CA GLY A 179 0.13 -21.10 6.70
C GLY A 179 0.11 -19.87 5.77
N HIS A 180 0.56 -20.00 4.52
CA HIS A 180 0.51 -18.93 3.52
C HIS A 180 -0.62 -19.16 2.51
N ARG A 181 -1.46 -18.14 2.32
CA ARG A 181 -2.53 -18.15 1.30
C ARG A 181 -1.93 -18.06 -0.09
N GLN A 182 -2.22 -19.07 -0.90
CA GLN A 182 -1.95 -19.11 -2.32
C GLN A 182 -3.24 -18.86 -3.09
N ARG A 183 -3.10 -18.37 -4.32
CA ARG A 183 -4.22 -18.13 -5.22
C ARG A 183 -3.81 -18.33 -6.66
N LYS A 184 -4.74 -18.82 -7.48
CA LYS A 184 -4.60 -18.93 -8.92
C LYS A 184 -5.94 -18.61 -9.58
N SER A 185 -5.88 -17.90 -10.70
CA SER A 185 -7.08 -17.37 -11.35
C SER A 185 -7.11 -17.72 -12.85
N TRP A 186 -8.27 -18.11 -13.35
CA TRP A 186 -8.55 -18.45 -14.73
C TRP A 186 -9.56 -17.47 -15.30
N ALA A 187 -9.09 -16.59 -16.17
CA ALA A 187 -9.94 -15.55 -16.77
C ALA A 187 -10.92 -16.14 -17.79
N LEU A 188 -12.18 -15.71 -17.74
CA LEU A 188 -13.23 -16.12 -18.68
C LEU A 188 -13.00 -15.60 -20.11
N ARG A 189 -12.07 -14.65 -20.30
CA ARG A 189 -11.59 -14.29 -21.65
C ARG A 189 -10.65 -15.35 -22.22
N LYS A 190 -10.02 -16.14 -21.34
CA LYS A 190 -9.02 -17.13 -21.72
C LYS A 190 -9.66 -18.51 -21.89
N TYR A 191 -10.57 -18.87 -21.01
CA TYR A 191 -11.22 -20.16 -20.92
C TYR A 191 -12.73 -19.96 -20.97
N SER A 192 -13.51 -20.96 -21.40
CA SER A 192 -14.96 -20.88 -21.26
C SER A 192 -15.36 -20.79 -19.77
N TYR A 193 -16.59 -20.38 -19.46
CA TYR A 193 -17.07 -20.29 -18.08
C TYR A 193 -16.90 -21.63 -17.33
N GLU A 194 -17.30 -22.73 -17.99
CA GLU A 194 -17.20 -24.09 -17.46
C GLU A 194 -15.75 -24.58 -17.37
N GLU A 195 -14.93 -24.31 -18.39
CA GLU A 195 -13.53 -24.71 -18.40
C GLU A 195 -12.72 -23.98 -17.33
N ALA A 196 -12.94 -22.67 -17.17
CA ALA A 196 -12.33 -21.86 -16.12
C ALA A 196 -12.71 -22.37 -14.73
N TRP A 197 -13.98 -22.73 -14.53
CA TRP A 197 -14.47 -23.28 -13.28
C TRP A 197 -13.84 -24.64 -12.99
N ARG A 198 -13.85 -25.56 -13.97
CA ARG A 198 -13.28 -26.90 -13.84
C ARG A 198 -11.79 -26.85 -13.47
N LEU A 199 -11.03 -25.99 -14.14
CA LEU A 199 -9.60 -25.79 -13.83
C LEU A 199 -9.39 -25.24 -12.42
N ALA A 200 -10.29 -24.35 -11.95
CA ALA A 200 -10.22 -23.82 -10.59
C ALA A 200 -10.52 -24.89 -9.53
N VAL A 201 -11.51 -25.74 -9.78
CA VAL A 201 -11.85 -26.89 -8.94
C VAL A 201 -10.70 -27.90 -8.92
N GLU A 202 -10.18 -28.27 -10.09
CA GLU A 202 -9.08 -29.25 -10.20
C GLU A 202 -7.82 -28.77 -9.46
N GLU A 203 -7.48 -27.47 -9.58
CA GLU A 203 -6.36 -26.92 -8.83
C GLU A 203 -6.62 -26.95 -7.32
N ARG A 204 -7.87 -26.72 -6.89
CA ARG A 204 -8.21 -26.79 -5.47
C ARG A 204 -8.10 -28.22 -4.93
N ALA A 205 -8.59 -29.20 -5.68
CA ALA A 205 -8.55 -30.62 -5.33
C ALA A 205 -7.11 -31.16 -5.21
N LYS A 206 -6.11 -30.52 -5.85
CA LYS A 206 -4.68 -30.85 -5.65
C LYS A 206 -4.17 -30.50 -4.25
N HIS A 207 -4.88 -29.64 -3.53
CA HIS A 207 -4.43 -29.07 -2.25
C HIS A 207 -5.36 -29.39 -1.07
N ASP A 208 -6.59 -29.83 -1.35
CA ASP A 208 -7.57 -30.25 -0.35
C ASP A 208 -8.15 -31.61 -0.73
N ASP A 209 -8.36 -32.48 0.26
CA ASP A 209 -9.07 -33.78 0.11
C ASP A 209 -10.59 -33.62 -0.07
N LEU A 210 -11.04 -32.49 -0.64
CA LEU A 210 -12.46 -32.22 -0.83
C LEU A 210 -12.96 -32.84 -2.15
N PRO A 211 -14.14 -33.48 -2.14
CA PRO A 211 -14.70 -34.12 -3.33
C PRO A 211 -15.01 -33.08 -4.40
N SER A 212 -14.47 -33.27 -5.62
CA SER A 212 -14.73 -32.38 -6.75
C SER A 212 -16.22 -32.41 -7.14
N PRO A 213 -16.90 -31.25 -7.23
CA PRO A 213 -18.24 -31.20 -7.81
C PRO A 213 -18.18 -31.62 -9.27
N LYS A 214 -19.21 -32.34 -9.73
CA LYS A 214 -19.28 -32.84 -11.11
C LYS A 214 -19.66 -31.75 -12.11
N GLU A 215 -20.38 -30.70 -11.68
CA GLU A 215 -20.95 -29.70 -12.57
C GLU A 215 -20.72 -28.26 -12.09
N PRO A 216 -20.49 -27.31 -13.00
CA PRO A 216 -20.33 -25.89 -12.68
C PRO A 216 -21.64 -25.26 -12.20
N PRO A 217 -21.59 -24.26 -11.32
CA PRO A 217 -22.79 -23.50 -10.95
C PRO A 217 -23.34 -22.75 -12.17
N PRO A 218 -24.66 -22.53 -12.26
CA PRO A 218 -25.27 -21.81 -13.37
C PRO A 218 -24.63 -20.43 -13.54
N MET A 219 -24.41 -20.02 -14.80
CA MET A 219 -23.75 -18.76 -15.10
C MET A 219 -24.60 -17.58 -14.60
N PRO A 220 -24.05 -16.70 -13.73
CA PRO A 220 -24.81 -15.54 -13.28
C PRO A 220 -25.11 -14.58 -14.45
N LYS A 221 -26.31 -14.01 -14.48
CA LYS A 221 -26.73 -13.06 -15.55
C LYS A 221 -25.74 -11.91 -15.79
N TRP A 222 -25.14 -11.37 -14.73
CA TRP A 222 -24.14 -10.29 -14.87
C TRP A 222 -22.84 -10.74 -15.57
N VAL A 223 -22.51 -12.03 -15.50
CA VAL A 223 -21.38 -12.62 -16.25
C VAL A 223 -21.78 -12.84 -17.70
N GLU A 224 -23.00 -13.28 -17.95
CA GLU A 224 -23.56 -13.44 -19.30
C GLU A 224 -23.64 -12.09 -20.04
N GLU A 225 -24.17 -11.05 -19.38
CA GLU A 225 -24.18 -9.66 -19.85
C GLU A 225 -22.75 -9.14 -20.06
N TRP A 226 -21.83 -9.47 -19.15
CA TRP A 226 -20.43 -9.10 -19.31
C TRP A 226 -19.78 -9.83 -20.48
N LEU A 227 -20.03 -11.12 -20.70
CA LEU A 227 -19.49 -11.86 -21.84
C LEU A 227 -20.05 -11.31 -23.16
N SER A 228 -21.34 -11.01 -23.17
CA SER A 228 -22.05 -10.38 -24.29
C SER A 228 -21.54 -8.97 -24.60
N SER A 229 -21.10 -8.23 -23.58
CA SER A 229 -20.50 -6.88 -23.73
C SER A 229 -18.97 -6.88 -23.86
N ALA A 230 -18.26 -7.91 -23.37
CA ALA A 230 -16.80 -7.99 -23.35
C ALA A 230 -16.20 -8.24 -24.75
N GLY A 231 -17.00 -8.76 -25.68
CA GLY A 231 -16.71 -8.75 -27.11
C GLY A 231 -16.75 -7.35 -27.74
N LYS A 232 -17.42 -6.38 -27.09
CA LYS A 232 -17.46 -4.97 -27.46
C LYS A 232 -16.38 -4.16 -26.72
N ARG A 233 -15.10 -4.54 -26.84
CA ARG A 233 -14.14 -3.42 -27.04
C ARG A 233 -14.61 -2.78 -28.34
N PRO A 234 -14.76 -1.44 -28.47
CA PRO A 234 -15.28 -0.86 -29.69
C PRO A 234 -14.45 -1.39 -30.84
N ASN A 235 -15.03 -2.35 -31.56
CA ASN A 235 -14.41 -3.02 -32.69
C ASN A 235 -14.57 -2.03 -33.83
N THR A 236 -13.83 -0.94 -33.74
CA THR A 236 -13.65 0.02 -34.81
C THR A 236 -13.02 -0.63 -36.03
N SER A 237 -12.63 -1.92 -35.97
CA SER A 237 -11.98 -2.64 -37.07
C SER A 237 -12.94 -3.43 -37.95
N GLY A 238 -14.17 -3.70 -37.50
CA GLY A 238 -15.10 -4.62 -38.16
C GLY A 238 -14.69 -6.10 -38.10
N ARG A 239 -13.58 -6.47 -37.43
CA ARG A 239 -13.06 -7.85 -37.37
C ARG A 239 -12.67 -8.27 -35.94
N THR A 240 -13.20 -9.40 -35.48
CA THR A 240 -12.88 -9.96 -34.17
C THR A 240 -11.39 -10.30 -34.05
N GLY A 241 -10.76 -9.80 -32.99
CA GLY A 241 -9.32 -9.98 -32.75
C GLY A 241 -8.42 -9.00 -33.49
N VAL A 242 -8.98 -8.01 -34.21
CA VAL A 242 -8.23 -6.87 -34.76
C VAL A 242 -8.70 -5.59 -34.07
N PHE A 243 -7.77 -4.78 -33.57
CA PHE A 243 -8.12 -3.53 -32.87
C PHE A 243 -7.03 -2.47 -32.99
N LEU A 244 -7.47 -1.22 -33.02
CA LEU A 244 -6.59 -0.05 -33.06
C LEU A 244 -6.07 0.23 -31.64
N VAL A 245 -4.76 0.45 -31.51
CA VAL A 245 -4.14 0.80 -30.22
C VAL A 245 -3.41 2.12 -30.29
N ARG A 246 -3.51 2.89 -29.20
CA ARG A 246 -2.60 4.00 -28.89
C ARG A 246 -1.74 3.62 -27.70
N HIS A 247 -0.42 3.78 -27.83
CA HIS A 247 0.54 3.57 -26.74
C HIS A 247 1.36 4.83 -26.53
N SER A 248 1.33 5.37 -25.30
CA SER A 248 2.27 6.39 -24.86
C SER A 248 3.24 5.75 -23.87
N ARG A 249 4.55 5.88 -24.12
CA ARG A 249 5.59 5.53 -23.13
C ARG A 249 6.31 6.81 -22.75
N ALA A 250 6.59 7.00 -21.47
CA ALA A 250 7.34 8.16 -20.98
C ALA A 250 8.62 8.35 -21.80
N GLY A 251 8.77 9.54 -22.40
CA GLY A 251 9.92 9.90 -23.24
C GLY A 251 9.92 9.34 -24.68
N ARG A 252 8.84 8.69 -25.14
CA ARG A 252 8.69 8.26 -26.54
C ARG A 252 7.49 8.93 -27.19
N GLN A 253 7.60 9.19 -28.50
CA GLN A 253 6.50 9.68 -29.31
C GLN A 253 5.31 8.70 -29.24
N MET A 254 4.09 9.25 -29.20
CA MET A 254 2.86 8.45 -29.20
C MET A 254 2.86 7.50 -30.41
N PHE A 255 2.69 6.21 -30.14
CA PHE A 255 2.57 5.16 -31.15
C PHE A 255 1.11 4.84 -31.41
N VAL A 256 0.71 4.88 -32.68
CA VAL A 256 -0.60 4.43 -33.15
C VAL A 256 -0.40 3.27 -34.13
N GLY A 257 -1.12 2.17 -33.91
CA GLY A 257 -0.97 0.95 -34.69
C GLY A 257 -2.20 0.06 -34.65
N TRP A 258 -2.37 -0.77 -35.68
CA TRP A 258 -3.36 -1.85 -35.69
C TRP A 258 -2.73 -3.11 -35.11
N VAL A 259 -3.49 -3.84 -34.30
CA VAL A 259 -3.05 -5.07 -33.63
C VAL A 259 -3.96 -6.20 -34.06
N ALA A 260 -3.36 -7.32 -34.49
CA ALA A 260 -4.06 -8.60 -34.66
C ALA A 260 -3.64 -9.54 -33.54
N THR A 261 -4.63 -10.22 -32.97
CA THR A 261 -4.45 -11.26 -31.96
C THR A 261 -5.11 -12.55 -32.41
N TRP A 262 -4.42 -13.67 -32.23
CA TRP A 262 -4.93 -14.99 -32.56
C TRP A 262 -4.39 -16.03 -31.58
N ARG A 263 -4.97 -17.23 -31.60
CA ARG A 263 -4.47 -18.38 -30.85
C ARG A 263 -3.94 -19.44 -31.80
N SER A 264 -2.84 -20.04 -31.39
CA SER A 264 -2.27 -21.25 -32.00
C SER A 264 -1.54 -21.98 -30.87
N ASP A 265 -1.73 -23.29 -30.78
CA ASP A 265 -1.13 -24.19 -29.78
C ASP A 265 -1.37 -23.74 -28.33
N GLY A 266 -2.59 -23.31 -28.03
CA GLY A 266 -2.98 -22.82 -26.68
C GLY A 266 -2.32 -21.50 -26.25
N LYS A 267 -1.46 -20.90 -27.08
CA LYS A 267 -0.77 -19.63 -26.82
C LYS A 267 -1.45 -18.48 -27.55
N LEU A 268 -1.57 -17.32 -26.88
CA LEU A 268 -2.07 -16.09 -27.48
C LEU A 268 -0.93 -15.37 -28.19
N HIS A 269 -1.05 -15.23 -29.51
CA HIS A 269 -0.11 -14.50 -30.34
C HIS A 269 -0.62 -13.08 -30.63
N ARG A 270 0.32 -12.15 -30.84
CA ARG A 270 0.01 -10.75 -31.12
C ARG A 270 1.02 -10.18 -32.11
N LYS A 271 0.51 -9.51 -33.14
CA LYS A 271 1.33 -8.73 -34.10
C LYS A 271 0.74 -7.34 -34.29
N THR A 272 1.62 -6.36 -34.49
CA THR A 272 1.24 -4.94 -34.54
C THR A 272 1.84 -4.28 -35.78
N TRP A 273 1.04 -3.49 -36.48
CA TRP A 273 1.43 -2.72 -37.66
C TRP A 273 1.27 -1.23 -37.38
N SER A 274 2.32 -0.46 -37.64
CA SER A 274 2.31 0.98 -37.36
C SER A 274 1.50 1.73 -38.40
N VAL A 275 0.56 2.57 -37.93
CA VAL A 275 -0.19 3.50 -38.79
C VAL A 275 0.76 4.50 -39.45
N ARG A 276 1.86 4.89 -38.77
CA ARG A 276 2.86 5.80 -39.34
C ARG A 276 3.60 5.20 -40.53
N LYS A 277 3.86 3.89 -40.51
CA LYS A 277 4.65 3.19 -41.54
C LYS A 277 3.79 2.79 -42.75
N HIS A 278 2.56 2.37 -42.51
CA HIS A 278 1.72 1.74 -43.53
C HIS A 278 0.44 2.54 -43.86
N GLY A 279 0.28 3.74 -43.30
CA GLY A 279 -0.99 4.46 -43.32
C GLY A 279 -2.05 3.75 -42.46
N TYR A 280 -3.18 4.42 -42.22
CA TYR A 280 -4.26 3.86 -41.39
C TYR A 280 -4.90 2.63 -42.03
N ALA A 281 -5.33 2.76 -43.30
CA ALA A 281 -5.95 1.67 -44.05
C ALA A 281 -4.96 0.54 -44.36
N GLY A 282 -3.71 0.84 -44.70
CA GLY A 282 -2.70 -0.19 -44.99
C GLY A 282 -2.30 -0.99 -43.74
N ALA A 283 -2.13 -0.34 -42.59
CA ALA A 283 -1.90 -1.04 -41.33
C ALA A 283 -3.10 -1.92 -40.91
N TRP A 284 -4.33 -1.45 -41.14
CA TRP A 284 -5.54 -2.24 -40.90
C TRP A 284 -5.61 -3.47 -41.80
N ARG A 285 -5.42 -3.32 -43.13
CA ARG A 285 -5.44 -4.44 -44.09
C ARG A 285 -4.41 -5.50 -43.74
N LEU A 286 -3.20 -5.10 -43.34
CA LEU A 286 -2.16 -6.04 -42.91
C LEU A 286 -2.56 -6.80 -41.65
N ALA A 287 -3.18 -6.13 -40.68
CA ALA A 287 -3.67 -6.77 -39.46
C ALA A 287 -4.80 -7.76 -39.73
N VAL A 288 -5.76 -7.39 -40.57
CA VAL A 288 -6.85 -8.28 -40.97
C VAL A 288 -6.36 -9.44 -41.83
N LYS A 289 -5.45 -9.20 -42.78
CA LYS A 289 -4.85 -10.27 -43.59
C LYS A 289 -4.11 -11.30 -42.72
N GLU A 290 -3.39 -10.84 -41.70
CA GLU A 290 -2.76 -11.77 -40.75
C GLU A 290 -3.81 -12.55 -39.96
N ARG A 291 -4.90 -11.90 -39.55
CA ARG A 291 -5.98 -12.57 -38.83
C ARG A 291 -6.68 -13.61 -39.71
N ALA A 292 -6.95 -13.27 -40.97
CA ALA A 292 -7.54 -14.14 -41.99
C ALA A 292 -6.74 -15.42 -42.25
N ARG A 293 -5.41 -15.34 -42.19
CA ARG A 293 -4.54 -16.54 -42.27
C ARG A 293 -4.79 -17.55 -41.15
N HIS A 294 -5.32 -17.12 -40.01
CA HIS A 294 -5.52 -17.96 -38.84
C HIS A 294 -6.97 -18.33 -38.56
N ASP A 295 -7.95 -17.51 -38.97
CA ASP A 295 -9.38 -17.78 -38.77
C ASP A 295 -10.11 -18.21 -40.06
N GLY A 296 -9.45 -18.16 -41.22
CA GLY A 296 -10.03 -18.56 -42.51
C GLY A 296 -11.10 -17.63 -43.08
N LEU A 297 -11.44 -16.54 -42.37
CA LEU A 297 -12.50 -15.63 -42.79
C LEU A 297 -11.98 -14.61 -43.84
N PRO A 298 -12.79 -14.21 -44.83
CA PRO A 298 -12.36 -13.32 -45.91
C PRO A 298 -11.95 -11.93 -45.39
N VAL A 299 -11.03 -11.27 -46.08
CA VAL A 299 -10.59 -9.90 -45.75
C VAL A 299 -11.66 -8.91 -46.23
N PRO A 300 -12.23 -8.05 -45.37
CA PRO A 300 -13.20 -7.06 -45.82
C PRO A 300 -12.56 -6.04 -46.77
N LYS A 301 -13.32 -5.63 -47.79
CA LYS A 301 -12.82 -4.75 -48.88
C LYS A 301 -12.49 -3.33 -48.40
N ALA A 302 -13.32 -2.79 -47.50
CA ALA A 302 -13.19 -1.42 -46.99
C ALA A 302 -12.58 -1.41 -45.58
N ALA A 303 -11.63 -0.50 -45.36
CA ALA A 303 -11.15 -0.18 -44.02
C ALA A 303 -12.21 0.64 -43.27
N PRO A 304 -12.25 0.55 -41.93
CA PRO A 304 -13.12 1.41 -41.14
C PRO A 304 -12.77 2.90 -41.34
N PRO A 305 -13.70 3.83 -41.05
CA PRO A 305 -13.39 5.26 -41.07
C PRO A 305 -12.28 5.59 -40.07
N ILE A 306 -11.48 6.61 -40.40
CA ILE A 306 -10.41 7.09 -39.53
C ILE A 306 -11.04 7.83 -38.34
N PRO A 307 -10.77 7.43 -37.08
CA PRO A 307 -11.25 8.20 -35.93
C PRO A 307 -10.61 9.58 -35.92
N LYS A 308 -11.39 10.62 -35.61
CA LYS A 308 -10.94 12.02 -35.55
C LYS A 308 -9.61 12.23 -34.79
N TRP A 309 -9.42 11.54 -33.67
CA TRP A 309 -8.17 11.63 -32.90
C TRP A 309 -6.94 11.05 -33.64
N VAL A 310 -7.12 10.10 -34.55
CA VAL A 310 -6.06 9.57 -35.41
C VAL A 310 -5.72 10.57 -36.50
N GLU A 311 -6.72 11.26 -37.05
CA GLU A 311 -6.51 12.36 -38.01
C GLU A 311 -5.72 13.49 -37.35
N GLU A 312 -6.14 13.95 -36.18
CA GLU A 312 -5.42 14.96 -35.38
C GLU A 312 -3.97 14.50 -35.06
N TRP A 313 -3.79 13.21 -34.74
CA TRP A 313 -2.46 12.64 -34.51
C TRP A 313 -1.61 12.60 -35.79
N LEU A 314 -2.18 12.24 -36.93
CA LEU A 314 -1.49 12.25 -38.24
C LEU A 314 -1.10 13.68 -38.64
N SER A 315 -2.02 14.65 -38.47
CA SER A 315 -1.78 16.06 -38.76
C SER A 315 -0.73 16.68 -37.83
N SER A 316 -0.72 16.31 -36.55
CA SER A 316 0.29 16.79 -35.59
C SER A 316 1.65 16.11 -35.74
N ALA A 317 1.68 14.88 -36.28
CA ALA A 317 2.92 14.15 -36.54
C ALA A 317 3.74 14.74 -37.70
N GLY A 318 3.12 15.51 -38.61
CA GLY A 318 3.78 16.20 -39.72
C GLY A 318 4.37 17.58 -39.38
N LYS A 319 3.87 18.26 -38.34
CA LYS A 319 4.26 19.65 -37.99
C LYS A 319 5.42 19.78 -36.99
N ARG A 320 5.94 18.68 -36.46
CA ARG A 320 7.12 18.73 -35.57
C ARG A 320 8.37 18.40 -36.39
N PRO A 321 9.43 19.22 -36.34
CA PRO A 321 10.69 18.87 -36.98
C PRO A 321 11.11 17.48 -36.50
N ASN A 322 11.52 16.65 -37.45
CA ASN A 322 11.83 15.25 -37.29
C ASN A 322 12.98 15.04 -36.28
N THR A 323 12.70 15.15 -35.00
CA THR A 323 13.63 14.89 -33.89
C THR A 323 13.81 13.38 -33.65
N SER A 324 13.02 12.54 -34.33
CA SER A 324 13.27 11.09 -34.42
C SER A 324 14.52 10.71 -35.22
N GLY A 325 15.15 11.65 -35.94
CA GLY A 325 16.48 11.46 -36.53
C GLY A 325 17.62 11.30 -35.50
N ARG A 326 17.35 11.53 -34.20
CA ARG A 326 18.37 11.45 -33.12
C ARG A 326 18.24 10.24 -32.18
N ILE A 327 17.41 9.23 -32.49
CA ILE A 327 17.60 7.90 -31.86
C ILE A 327 18.65 7.16 -32.69
N LYS A 328 19.92 7.50 -32.42
CA LYS A 328 21.10 6.97 -33.08
C LYS A 328 21.27 5.45 -32.82
N PRO A 329 21.93 4.72 -33.73
CA PRO A 329 21.89 3.26 -33.83
C PRO A 329 22.26 2.53 -32.53
N ARG A 330 21.54 1.45 -32.30
CA ARG A 330 21.68 0.56 -31.15
C ARG A 330 22.86 -0.37 -31.40
N MET A 331 24.07 0.03 -31.03
CA MET A 331 25.23 -0.86 -31.16
C MET A 331 25.21 -1.91 -30.05
N SER A 332 24.89 -3.14 -30.43
CA SER A 332 25.25 -4.32 -29.66
C SER A 332 26.72 -4.62 -29.92
N GLY A 333 27.60 -4.27 -28.97
CA GLY A 333 28.82 -5.04 -28.78
C GLY A 333 28.48 -6.41 -28.20
N HIS A 334 29.46 -7.30 -28.11
CA HIS A 334 29.36 -8.68 -27.60
C HIS A 334 28.19 -8.93 -26.64
N ALA A 335 27.43 -10.00 -26.90
CA ALA A 335 26.11 -10.32 -26.34
C ALA A 335 25.94 -10.02 -24.83
N GLY A 336 25.53 -8.80 -24.44
CA GLY A 336 25.25 -8.46 -23.03
C GLY A 336 25.85 -7.14 -22.54
N VAL A 337 26.84 -6.60 -23.26
CA VAL A 337 27.39 -5.24 -23.03
C VAL A 337 26.87 -4.30 -24.12
N ARG A 338 26.28 -3.17 -23.72
CA ARG A 338 25.72 -2.20 -24.68
C ARG A 338 26.03 -0.76 -24.31
N LEU A 339 26.24 0.06 -25.32
CA LEU A 339 26.32 1.51 -25.17
C LEU A 339 24.90 2.08 -25.04
N LYS A 340 24.68 2.91 -24.03
CA LYS A 340 23.39 3.51 -23.69
C LYS A 340 23.54 5.03 -23.60
N SER A 341 22.69 5.75 -24.31
CA SER A 341 22.49 7.18 -24.09
C SER A 341 21.21 7.39 -23.27
N THR A 342 21.24 8.36 -22.35
CA THR A 342 20.05 8.87 -21.68
C THR A 342 19.79 10.28 -22.17
N CYS A 343 18.55 10.54 -22.59
CA CYS A 343 18.15 11.85 -23.08
C CYS A 343 17.06 12.45 -22.18
N ILE A 344 17.17 13.73 -21.86
CA ILE A 344 16.11 14.52 -21.24
C ILE A 344 15.78 15.66 -22.20
N ARG A 345 14.52 15.75 -22.63
CA ARG A 345 14.04 16.78 -23.58
C ARG A 345 14.79 16.84 -24.93
N GLY A 346 15.41 15.74 -25.36
CA GLY A 346 16.11 15.65 -26.65
C GLY A 346 17.63 15.81 -26.56
N ASP A 347 18.15 16.26 -25.42
CA ASP A 347 19.59 16.41 -25.19
C ASP A 347 20.17 15.17 -24.51
N ILE A 348 21.30 14.68 -25.01
CA ILE A 348 22.04 13.56 -24.43
C ILE A 348 22.67 14.03 -23.11
N GLN A 349 22.16 13.53 -22.00
CA GLN A 349 22.60 13.91 -20.66
C GLN A 349 23.79 13.07 -20.22
N THR A 350 23.72 11.76 -20.45
CA THR A 350 24.83 10.85 -20.14
C THR A 350 24.91 9.74 -21.18
N VAL A 351 26.15 9.38 -21.53
CA VAL A 351 26.50 8.17 -22.28
C VAL A 351 27.17 7.21 -21.30
N SER A 352 26.72 5.96 -21.27
CA SER A 352 27.30 4.92 -20.41
C SER A 352 27.33 3.56 -21.10
N TRP A 353 28.30 2.74 -20.74
CA TRP A 353 28.28 1.31 -21.06
C TRP A 353 27.46 0.59 -19.99
N GLU A 354 26.49 -0.22 -20.40
CA GLU A 354 25.61 -1.00 -19.52
C GLU A 354 25.81 -2.49 -19.78
N VAL A 355 26.03 -3.27 -18.72
CA VAL A 355 26.02 -4.74 -18.76
C VAL A 355 24.74 -5.27 -18.12
N SER A 356 24.16 -6.32 -18.70
CA SER A 356 23.05 -7.07 -18.12
C SER A 356 23.50 -8.49 -17.80
N ILE A 357 23.53 -8.84 -16.52
CA ILE A 357 24.04 -10.13 -16.02
C ILE A 357 22.88 -10.91 -15.40
N ARG A 358 22.79 -12.22 -15.66
CA ARG A 358 21.84 -13.10 -14.96
C ARG A 358 22.56 -13.76 -13.78
N ALA A 359 22.08 -13.49 -12.58
CA ALA A 359 22.51 -14.15 -11.35
C ALA A 359 21.27 -14.50 -10.52
N ASP A 360 21.20 -15.74 -10.01
CA ASP A 360 20.11 -16.22 -9.14
C ASP A 360 18.70 -16.08 -9.75
N GLY A 361 18.57 -16.35 -11.05
CA GLY A 361 17.30 -16.19 -11.78
C GLY A 361 16.83 -14.73 -11.95
N ARG A 362 17.62 -13.74 -11.51
CA ARG A 362 17.33 -12.30 -11.65
C ARG A 362 18.34 -11.65 -12.60
N THR A 363 17.89 -10.64 -13.36
CA THR A 363 18.78 -9.83 -14.20
C THR A 363 19.24 -8.60 -13.44
N LYS A 364 20.54 -8.53 -13.13
CA LYS A 364 21.19 -7.33 -12.57
C LYS A 364 21.72 -6.47 -13.72
N LYS A 365 21.60 -5.15 -13.59
CA LYS A 365 22.13 -4.18 -14.56
C LYS A 365 23.11 -3.26 -13.88
N MET A 366 24.29 -3.11 -14.48
CA MET A 366 25.33 -2.20 -14.02
C MET A 366 25.73 -1.29 -15.18
N SER A 367 26.11 -0.04 -14.88
CA SER A 367 26.47 0.92 -15.91
C SER A 367 27.59 1.86 -15.48
N TRP A 368 28.51 2.14 -16.40
CA TRP A 368 29.67 3.01 -16.19
C TRP A 368 29.61 4.19 -17.16
N ALA A 369 29.64 5.41 -16.63
CA ALA A 369 29.47 6.63 -17.40
C ALA A 369 30.76 7.02 -18.14
N VAL A 370 30.66 7.24 -19.46
CA VAL A 370 31.77 7.67 -20.32
C VAL A 370 32.45 8.95 -19.82
N PRO A 371 31.75 9.99 -19.32
CA PRO A 371 32.42 11.18 -18.78
C PRO A 371 33.32 10.94 -17.56
N LYS A 372 33.07 9.86 -16.81
CA LYS A 372 33.82 9.55 -15.59
C LYS A 372 35.03 8.67 -15.86
N TYR A 373 34.90 7.72 -16.79
CA TYR A 373 35.90 6.66 -17.02
C TYR A 373 36.54 6.71 -18.42
N GLY A 374 36.19 7.70 -19.25
CA GLY A 374 36.48 7.68 -20.67
C GLY A 374 35.69 6.60 -21.42
N TYR A 375 35.69 6.66 -22.76
CA TYR A 375 34.95 5.70 -23.58
C TYR A 375 35.49 4.27 -23.43
N VAL A 376 36.81 4.13 -23.53
CA VAL A 376 37.51 2.84 -23.42
C VAL A 376 37.49 2.31 -21.98
N GLY A 377 37.70 3.16 -20.97
CA GLY A 377 37.67 2.73 -19.57
C GLY A 377 36.28 2.29 -19.11
N ALA A 378 35.22 3.03 -19.49
CA ALA A 378 33.85 2.60 -19.22
C ALA A 378 33.49 1.28 -19.92
N TRP A 379 33.98 1.06 -21.15
CA TRP A 379 33.82 -0.20 -21.86
C TRP A 379 34.54 -1.36 -21.17
N ARG A 380 35.82 -1.17 -20.83
CA ARG A 380 36.66 -2.20 -20.19
C ARG A 380 36.05 -2.65 -18.86
N LEU A 381 35.60 -1.72 -18.02
CA LEU A 381 34.90 -2.05 -16.77
C LEU A 381 33.61 -2.86 -17.01
N ALA A 382 32.84 -2.51 -18.04
CA ALA A 382 31.61 -3.23 -18.36
C ALA A 382 31.88 -4.67 -18.86
N VAL A 383 32.97 -4.87 -19.58
CA VAL A 383 33.40 -6.17 -20.07
C VAL A 383 34.05 -7.01 -18.97
N GLU A 384 34.90 -6.43 -18.13
CA GLU A 384 35.51 -7.13 -16.97
C GLU A 384 34.45 -7.60 -15.99
N GLU A 385 33.44 -6.77 -15.70
CA GLU A 385 32.31 -7.16 -14.86
C GLU A 385 31.55 -8.35 -15.45
N ARG A 386 31.42 -8.37 -16.79
CA ARG A 386 30.82 -9.50 -17.48
C ARG A 386 31.71 -10.74 -17.44
N ALA A 387 33.00 -10.61 -17.72
CA ALA A 387 33.97 -11.69 -17.70
C ALA A 387 34.01 -12.38 -16.33
N ARG A 388 33.93 -11.59 -15.24
CA ARG A 388 33.84 -12.12 -13.87
C ARG A 388 32.62 -13.01 -13.64
N HIS A 389 31.53 -12.77 -14.35
CA HIS A 389 30.27 -13.50 -14.19
C HIS A 389 30.08 -14.65 -15.20
N ASP A 390 30.44 -14.43 -16.46
CA ASP A 390 30.21 -15.39 -17.56
C ASP A 390 31.46 -16.28 -17.82
N GLY A 391 32.61 -15.98 -17.20
CA GLY A 391 33.89 -16.68 -17.45
C GLY A 391 34.50 -16.42 -18.83
N LEU A 392 33.94 -15.48 -19.60
CA LEU A 392 34.41 -15.17 -20.95
C LEU A 392 35.67 -14.30 -20.92
N PRO A 393 36.61 -14.51 -21.86
CA PRO A 393 37.82 -13.69 -21.94
C PRO A 393 37.47 -12.23 -22.26
N VAL A 394 38.20 -11.30 -21.64
CA VAL A 394 38.10 -9.86 -21.90
C VAL A 394 38.73 -9.58 -23.27
N PRO A 395 37.98 -9.05 -24.27
CA PRO A 395 38.57 -8.69 -25.56
C PRO A 395 39.66 -7.63 -25.37
N LYS A 396 40.75 -7.79 -26.13
CA LYS A 396 41.95 -6.94 -26.00
C LYS A 396 41.71 -5.48 -26.41
N ALA A 397 40.77 -5.24 -27.33
CA ALA A 397 40.49 -3.91 -27.87
C ALA A 397 39.02 -3.52 -27.70
N ALA A 398 38.80 -2.24 -27.36
CA ALA A 398 37.47 -1.65 -27.34
C ALA A 398 36.93 -1.49 -28.77
N PRO A 399 35.60 -1.54 -28.97
CA PRO A 399 35.01 -1.17 -30.25
C PRO A 399 35.38 0.28 -30.60
N PRO A 400 35.47 0.62 -31.90
CA PRO A 400 35.75 1.99 -32.32
C PRO A 400 34.67 2.93 -31.76
N MET A 401 35.10 4.09 -31.28
CA MET A 401 34.20 5.09 -30.72
C MET A 401 33.28 5.63 -31.82
N PRO A 402 31.95 5.56 -31.66
CA PRO A 402 31.06 6.12 -32.66
C PRO A 402 31.24 7.63 -32.74
N LYS A 403 31.28 8.18 -33.96
CA LYS A 403 31.42 9.63 -34.22
C LYS A 403 30.49 10.52 -33.38
N TRP A 404 29.27 10.06 -33.10
CA TRP A 404 28.33 10.82 -32.27
C TRP A 404 28.72 10.92 -30.79
N VAL A 405 29.47 9.93 -30.28
CA VAL A 405 30.01 9.95 -28.92
C VAL A 405 31.20 10.89 -28.86
N GLU A 406 32.02 10.95 -29.92
CA GLU A 406 33.12 11.92 -30.06
C GLU A 406 32.57 13.34 -30.07
N GLU A 407 31.61 13.63 -30.96
CA GLU A 407 30.91 14.93 -31.04
C GLU A 407 30.30 15.33 -29.68
N TRP A 408 29.69 14.37 -28.98
CA TRP A 408 29.10 14.62 -27.66
C TRP A 408 30.16 14.84 -26.57
N MET A 409 31.27 14.10 -26.60
CA MET A 409 32.36 14.29 -25.65
C MET A 409 33.03 15.65 -25.83
N GLU A 410 33.25 16.07 -27.07
CA GLU A 410 33.77 17.39 -27.41
C GLU A 410 32.78 18.48 -26.95
N GLU A 411 31.48 18.31 -27.18
CA GLU A 411 30.44 19.22 -26.69
C GLU A 411 30.42 19.31 -25.15
N VAL A 412 30.62 18.20 -24.44
CA VAL A 412 30.66 18.15 -22.97
C VAL A 412 31.94 18.78 -22.40
N GLN A 413 33.07 18.66 -23.10
CA GLN A 413 34.35 19.26 -22.71
C GLN A 413 34.40 20.76 -23.00
N THR A 414 33.84 21.21 -24.12
CA THR A 414 33.85 22.61 -24.56
C THR A 414 32.76 23.45 -23.91
N LYS A 415 31.63 22.85 -23.48
CA LYS A 415 30.63 23.58 -22.71
C LYS A 415 31.22 23.95 -21.34
N PRO A 416 31.39 25.25 -21.02
CA PRO A 416 31.78 25.63 -19.68
C PRO A 416 30.77 25.00 -18.73
N LYS A 417 31.25 24.20 -17.77
CA LYS A 417 30.40 23.65 -16.71
C LYS A 417 29.71 24.85 -16.09
N LYS A 418 28.43 25.08 -16.43
CA LYS A 418 27.65 26.13 -15.79
C LYS A 418 27.82 25.85 -14.30
N PRO A 419 28.45 26.74 -13.51
CA PRO A 419 28.58 26.50 -12.09
C PRO A 419 27.16 26.19 -11.61
N LYS A 420 27.00 25.10 -10.84
CA LYS A 420 25.70 24.80 -10.22
C LYS A 420 25.38 26.02 -9.39
N ARG A 421 24.61 26.95 -9.97
CA ARG A 421 24.49 28.30 -9.44
C ARG A 421 23.90 28.14 -8.04
N ALA A 422 24.68 28.52 -7.04
CA ALA A 422 24.17 28.72 -5.70
C ALA A 422 22.94 29.62 -5.82
N GLY A 423 21.82 29.19 -5.25
CA GLY A 423 20.54 29.69 -5.68
C GLY A 423 19.36 29.06 -4.99
N VAL A 424 18.29 29.84 -4.90
CA VAL A 424 16.99 29.40 -4.40
C VAL A 424 16.12 29.07 -5.61
N THR A 425 15.65 27.82 -5.69
CA THR A 425 14.87 27.31 -6.82
C THR A 425 13.60 26.66 -6.35
N LEU A 426 12.50 26.89 -7.08
CA LEU A 426 11.24 26.22 -6.84
C LEU A 426 11.30 24.83 -7.49
N THR A 427 11.09 23.77 -6.72
CA THR A 427 11.15 22.39 -7.20
C THR A 427 9.89 21.59 -6.88
N CYS A 428 9.52 20.69 -7.79
CA CYS A 428 8.36 19.82 -7.68
C CYS A 428 8.82 18.36 -7.74
N GLN A 429 8.37 17.52 -6.79
CA GLN A 429 8.56 16.07 -6.87
C GLN A 429 7.25 15.39 -7.28
N HIS A 430 7.34 14.48 -8.25
CA HIS A 430 6.22 13.67 -8.74
C HIS A 430 6.31 12.23 -8.23
N HIS A 431 5.16 11.62 -7.99
CA HIS A 431 5.01 10.19 -7.83
C HIS A 431 5.24 9.47 -9.18
N PRO A 432 5.52 8.14 -9.16
CA PRO A 432 5.65 7.34 -10.38
C PRO A 432 4.42 7.36 -11.30
N ASP A 433 3.24 7.67 -10.75
CA ASP A 433 1.98 7.81 -11.48
C ASP A 433 1.80 9.19 -12.14
N GLY A 434 2.74 10.11 -11.93
CA GLY A 434 2.74 11.48 -12.48
C GLY A 434 2.12 12.53 -11.55
N THR A 435 1.47 12.15 -10.45
CA THR A 435 0.87 13.09 -9.52
C THR A 435 1.91 13.85 -8.71
N VAL A 436 1.67 15.15 -8.43
CA VAL A 436 2.60 15.97 -7.63
C VAL A 436 2.55 15.52 -6.16
N GLN A 437 3.68 15.04 -5.65
CA GLN A 437 3.85 14.60 -4.27
C GLN A 437 3.95 15.82 -3.33
N TYR A 438 4.92 16.70 -3.60
CA TYR A 438 5.09 17.97 -2.88
C TYR A 438 5.82 19.02 -3.73
N ILE A 439 5.55 20.30 -3.42
CA ILE A 439 6.26 21.46 -3.96
C ILE A 439 7.09 22.08 -2.82
N CYS A 440 8.34 22.44 -3.11
CA CYS A 440 9.25 23.01 -2.12
C CYS A 440 10.21 24.03 -2.75
N TRP A 441 10.63 24.98 -1.93
CA TRP A 441 11.78 25.82 -2.24
C TRP A 441 13.06 25.07 -1.85
N ARG A 442 14.03 25.06 -2.76
CA ARG A 442 15.36 24.45 -2.59
C ARG A 442 16.41 25.53 -2.55
N ALA A 443 17.16 25.61 -1.46
CA ALA A 443 18.40 26.38 -1.40
C ALA A 443 19.56 25.47 -1.80
N THR A 444 20.38 25.93 -2.73
CA THR A 444 21.68 25.32 -3.07
C THR A 444 22.76 26.31 -2.65
N TYR A 445 23.71 25.87 -1.83
CA TYR A 445 24.79 26.69 -1.26
C TYR A 445 26.07 25.86 -1.16
N THR A 446 27.20 26.52 -0.92
CA THR A 446 28.49 25.83 -0.76
C THR A 446 28.86 25.77 0.72
N LEU A 447 29.20 24.58 1.21
CA LEU A 447 29.73 24.37 2.55
C LEU A 447 31.01 23.53 2.41
N ASP A 448 32.14 24.06 2.87
CA ASP A 448 33.46 23.43 2.78
C ASP A 448 33.87 23.05 1.34
N GLY A 449 33.60 23.95 0.38
CA GLY A 449 33.87 23.72 -1.05
C GLY A 449 32.93 22.69 -1.73
N MET A 450 31.99 22.11 -0.98
CA MET A 450 31.05 21.10 -1.47
C MET A 450 29.64 21.67 -1.65
N PRO A 451 28.96 21.40 -2.77
CA PRO A 451 27.58 21.86 -2.96
C PRO A 451 26.63 21.08 -2.05
N LYS A 452 25.90 21.80 -1.20
CA LYS A 452 24.82 21.27 -0.36
C LYS A 452 23.48 21.81 -0.82
N SER A 453 22.40 21.13 -0.44
CA SER A 453 21.06 21.62 -0.69
C SER A 453 20.08 21.25 0.42
N ARG A 454 19.15 22.16 0.72
CA ARG A 454 18.08 21.95 1.69
C ARG A 454 16.72 22.35 1.09
N LEU A 455 15.65 21.72 1.57
CA LEU A 455 14.30 21.84 1.02
C LEU A 455 13.32 22.31 2.09
N TRP A 456 12.45 23.27 1.74
CA TRP A 456 11.35 23.74 2.59
C TRP A 456 10.03 23.58 1.88
N SER A 457 9.13 22.83 2.51
CA SER A 457 7.82 22.54 1.95
C SER A 457 6.92 23.77 2.00
N ILE A 458 6.38 24.14 0.82
CA ILE A 458 5.35 25.19 0.71
C ILE A 458 4.13 24.84 1.55
N ARG A 459 3.82 23.55 1.70
CA ARG A 459 2.69 23.09 2.51
C ARG A 459 2.86 23.41 4.00
N LYS A 460 4.09 23.35 4.52
CA LYS A 460 4.37 23.53 5.95
C LYS A 460 4.56 25.00 6.30
N HIS A 461 5.12 25.79 5.40
CA HIS A 461 5.58 27.16 5.69
C HIS A 461 4.87 28.22 4.85
N GLY A 462 3.91 27.86 4.02
CA GLY A 462 3.36 28.74 2.98
C GLY A 462 4.36 28.98 1.85
N TYR A 463 3.91 29.58 0.75
CA TYR A 463 4.78 29.86 -0.40
C TYR A 463 5.87 30.87 -0.06
N VAL A 464 5.48 32.00 0.56
CA VAL A 464 6.39 33.07 0.96
C VAL A 464 7.30 32.63 2.11
N GLY A 465 6.76 31.95 3.13
CA GLY A 465 7.57 31.49 4.27
C GLY A 465 8.56 30.40 3.90
N ALA A 466 8.20 29.45 3.02
CA ALA A 466 9.16 28.46 2.51
C ALA A 466 10.27 29.11 1.66
N TRP A 467 9.95 30.15 0.89
CA TRP A 467 10.93 30.92 0.13
C TRP A 467 11.88 31.68 1.06
N ALA A 468 11.34 32.40 2.06
CA ALA A 468 12.13 33.18 3.00
C ALA A 468 13.15 32.30 3.74
N LEU A 469 12.73 31.14 4.23
CA LEU A 469 13.62 30.17 4.88
C LEU A 469 14.72 29.65 3.93
N ALA A 470 14.40 29.43 2.65
CA ALA A 470 15.39 28.99 1.67
C ALA A 470 16.41 30.09 1.35
N VAL A 471 15.97 31.35 1.27
CA VAL A 471 16.86 32.49 1.07
C VAL A 471 17.74 32.72 2.28
N GLU A 472 17.17 32.67 3.50
CA GLU A 472 17.90 32.86 4.74
C GLU A 472 19.00 31.80 4.90
N GLU A 473 18.68 30.53 4.63
CA GLU A 473 19.68 29.46 4.67
C GLU A 473 20.81 29.72 3.66
N ARG A 474 20.47 30.17 2.45
CA ARG A 474 21.49 30.52 1.45
C ARG A 474 22.35 31.69 1.93
N ALA A 475 21.75 32.75 2.43
CA ALA A 475 22.47 33.93 2.93
C ALA A 475 23.42 33.57 4.08
N ARG A 476 23.02 32.61 4.94
CA ARG A 476 23.86 32.10 6.03
C ARG A 476 25.16 31.46 5.56
N HIS A 477 25.17 30.85 4.38
CA HIS A 477 26.33 30.10 3.87
C HIS A 477 27.12 30.86 2.79
N ASP A 478 26.43 31.54 1.87
CA ASP A 478 27.08 32.17 0.72
C ASP A 478 27.30 33.69 0.93
N GLY A 479 26.84 34.29 2.04
CA GLY A 479 26.97 35.72 2.34
C GLY A 479 26.19 36.65 1.41
N LEU A 480 25.38 36.09 0.49
CA LEU A 480 24.61 36.85 -0.49
C LEU A 480 23.42 37.56 0.16
N PRO A 481 23.07 38.77 -0.29
CA PRO A 481 21.94 39.52 0.26
C PRO A 481 20.62 38.75 0.10
N VAL A 482 19.78 38.85 1.14
CA VAL A 482 18.41 38.33 1.18
C VAL A 482 17.53 39.26 0.34
N PRO A 483 16.94 38.81 -0.79
CA PRO A 483 16.00 39.64 -1.52
C PRO A 483 14.82 40.02 -0.63
N LYS A 484 14.30 41.25 -0.76
CA LYS A 484 13.24 41.77 0.11
C LYS A 484 11.88 41.11 -0.08
N ALA A 485 11.62 40.52 -1.26
CA ALA A 485 10.33 39.96 -1.61
C ALA A 485 10.45 38.64 -2.37
N ALA A 486 9.50 37.73 -2.10
CA ALA A 486 9.38 36.47 -2.83
C ALA A 486 8.96 36.71 -4.28
N PRO A 487 9.44 35.90 -5.24
CA PRO A 487 8.95 35.96 -6.61
C PRO A 487 7.45 35.64 -6.65
N PRO A 488 6.68 36.21 -7.60
CA PRO A 488 5.24 35.96 -7.71
C PRO A 488 4.96 34.46 -7.82
N MET A 489 3.88 34.00 -7.17
CA MET A 489 3.50 32.59 -7.18
C MET A 489 3.13 32.15 -8.59
N PRO A 490 3.78 31.11 -9.16
CA PRO A 490 3.37 30.60 -10.46
C PRO A 490 1.96 30.03 -10.41
N LYS A 491 1.15 30.29 -11.45
CA LYS A 491 -0.26 29.82 -11.55
C LYS A 491 -0.43 28.32 -11.25
N TRP A 492 0.49 27.46 -11.71
CA TRP A 492 0.41 26.02 -11.45
C TRP A 492 0.60 25.65 -9.97
N VAL A 493 1.32 26.47 -9.19
CA VAL A 493 1.45 26.30 -7.74
C VAL A 493 0.17 26.72 -7.05
N GLU A 494 -0.43 27.83 -7.50
CA GLU A 494 -1.73 28.30 -7.03
C GLU A 494 -2.82 27.27 -7.33
N GLU A 495 -2.91 26.76 -8.56
CA GLU A 495 -3.80 25.66 -8.95
C GLU A 495 -3.56 24.39 -8.12
N TRP A 496 -2.31 24.06 -7.80
CA TRP A 496 -1.99 22.91 -6.94
C TRP A 496 -2.44 23.13 -5.49
N LEU A 497 -2.26 24.33 -4.96
CA LEU A 497 -2.75 24.70 -3.62
C LEU A 497 -4.28 24.71 -3.58
N SER A 498 -4.94 25.19 -4.64
CA SER A 498 -6.40 25.28 -4.75
C SER A 498 -7.08 23.93 -5.03
N SER A 499 -6.52 23.12 -5.93
CA SER A 499 -7.04 21.77 -6.21
C SER A 499 -6.97 20.84 -4.99
N ARG A 500 -6.02 21.12 -4.07
CA ARG A 500 -5.87 20.42 -2.80
C ARG A 500 -6.33 21.20 -1.57
N SER A 501 -6.88 22.41 -1.70
CA SER A 501 -7.68 23.02 -0.62
C SER A 501 -9.10 22.45 -0.64
N ASN A 502 -9.65 22.17 -1.83
CA ASN A 502 -10.89 21.39 -1.97
C ASN A 502 -10.71 19.88 -1.70
N THR A 503 -9.47 19.40 -1.77
CA THR A 503 -9.10 18.04 -1.34
C THR A 503 -8.01 18.07 -0.28
N SER A 504 -8.11 19.01 0.67
CA SER A 504 -7.70 18.65 2.01
C SER A 504 -8.58 17.47 2.28
N ARG A 505 -8.00 16.26 2.30
CA ARG A 505 -8.65 15.14 2.94
C ARG A 505 -9.04 15.70 4.28
N CYS A 506 -10.29 16.15 4.41
CA CYS A 506 -11.01 16.15 5.65
C CYS A 506 -10.65 14.76 6.15
N ASN A 507 -9.79 14.69 7.17
CA ASN A 507 -9.65 13.42 7.85
C ASN A 507 -11.08 12.98 8.10
N ARG A 508 -11.38 11.70 7.98
CA ARG A 508 -12.74 11.17 8.21
C ARG A 508 -13.37 11.68 9.53
N ALA A 509 -12.54 12.21 10.44
CA ALA A 509 -12.86 12.88 11.69
C ALA A 509 -13.18 14.39 11.64
N ASN A 510 -12.89 15.15 10.57
CA ASN A 510 -13.21 16.58 10.50
C ASN A 510 -14.66 16.76 10.02
N THR A 511 -15.59 16.58 10.94
CA THR A 511 -17.03 16.74 10.73
C THR A 511 -17.49 18.18 10.91
N SER A 512 -16.65 19.08 11.42
CA SER A 512 -17.06 20.42 11.89
C SER A 512 -17.08 21.52 10.82
N GLY A 513 -16.47 21.29 9.66
CA GLY A 513 -16.13 22.36 8.71
C GLY A 513 -14.92 23.21 9.11
N ARG A 514 -14.35 23.03 10.31
CA ARG A 514 -13.17 23.77 10.80
C ARG A 514 -12.01 22.85 11.15
N THR A 515 -10.84 23.15 10.59
CA THR A 515 -9.62 22.35 10.85
C THR A 515 -9.29 22.35 12.34
N GLY A 516 -9.19 21.15 12.92
CA GLY A 516 -8.88 20.96 14.33
C GLY A 516 -10.09 20.93 15.25
N VAL A 517 -11.31 20.96 14.72
CA VAL A 517 -12.54 20.69 15.48
C VAL A 517 -13.20 19.41 14.94
N SER A 518 -13.49 18.45 15.81
CA SER A 518 -14.02 17.14 15.41
C SER A 518 -15.06 16.61 16.40
N LEU A 519 -16.06 15.91 15.86
CA LEU A 519 -17.08 15.23 16.65
C LEU A 519 -16.56 13.85 17.07
N HIS A 520 -16.65 13.52 18.35
CA HIS A 520 -16.16 12.26 18.91
C HIS A 520 -17.25 11.55 19.69
N ARG A 521 -17.24 10.22 19.57
CA ARG A 521 -17.99 9.26 20.37
C ARG A 521 -17.00 8.47 21.22
N ASN A 522 -17.19 8.42 22.53
CA ASN A 522 -16.36 7.66 23.45
C ASN A 522 -17.24 6.79 24.36
N ASN A 523 -16.87 5.53 24.57
CA ASN A 523 -17.55 4.66 25.52
C ASN A 523 -16.59 4.36 26.66
N THR A 524 -16.89 4.84 27.87
CA THR A 524 -16.06 4.65 29.05
C THR A 524 -16.92 4.09 30.17
N GLY A 525 -16.65 2.86 30.59
CA GLY A 525 -17.40 2.19 31.66
C GLY A 525 -18.84 1.82 31.26
N GLY A 526 -19.10 1.56 29.98
CA GLY A 526 -20.45 1.24 29.48
C GLY A 526 -21.33 2.47 29.23
N LYS A 527 -20.96 3.65 29.74
CA LYS A 527 -21.62 4.91 29.42
C LYS A 527 -21.01 5.52 28.17
N GLU A 528 -21.90 5.90 27.25
CA GLU A 528 -21.53 6.55 26.01
C GLU A 528 -21.54 8.08 26.17
N PHE A 529 -20.46 8.72 25.72
CA PHE A 529 -20.28 10.16 25.73
C PHE A 529 -20.03 10.66 24.31
N VAL A 530 -20.85 11.62 23.87
CA VAL A 530 -20.65 12.31 22.59
C VAL A 530 -20.29 13.78 22.86
N TYR A 531 -19.21 14.24 22.25
CA TYR A 531 -18.68 15.59 22.46
C TYR A 531 -18.00 16.14 21.20
N TRP A 532 -17.97 17.46 21.10
CA TRP A 532 -17.08 18.17 20.18
C TRP A 532 -15.71 18.35 20.84
N GLU A 533 -14.63 18.09 20.10
CA GLU A 533 -13.24 18.28 20.55
C GLU A 533 -12.54 19.32 19.67
N ALA A 534 -11.91 20.32 20.29
CA ALA A 534 -11.01 21.25 19.63
C ALA A 534 -9.57 20.87 19.96
N MET A 535 -8.70 20.86 18.95
CA MET A 535 -7.30 20.48 19.06
C MET A 535 -6.41 21.57 18.49
N TRP A 536 -5.33 21.90 19.19
CA TRP A 536 -4.34 22.89 18.75
C TRP A 536 -2.94 22.53 19.21
N ARG A 537 -1.94 23.25 18.67
CA ARG A 537 -0.55 23.10 19.08
C ARG A 537 -0.10 24.36 19.80
N SER A 538 0.48 24.19 20.99
CA SER A 538 1.12 25.26 21.74
C SER A 538 2.42 24.71 22.34
N ALA A 539 3.52 25.46 22.20
CA ALA A 539 4.86 25.07 22.67
C ALA A 539 5.28 23.63 22.25
N GLY A 540 4.98 23.25 21.00
CA GLY A 540 5.30 21.91 20.46
C GLY A 540 4.46 20.74 20.98
N LYS A 541 3.54 20.97 21.93
CA LYS A 541 2.60 19.97 22.43
C LYS A 541 1.23 20.13 21.77
N THR A 542 0.55 19.02 21.54
CA THR A 542 -0.85 19.02 21.09
C THR A 542 -1.75 19.11 22.32
N LEU A 543 -2.52 20.19 22.41
CA LEU A 543 -3.53 20.40 23.43
C LEU A 543 -4.91 20.09 22.84
N LYS A 544 -5.84 19.69 23.69
CA LYS A 544 -7.22 19.39 23.32
C LYS A 544 -8.19 19.79 24.42
N LYS A 545 -9.39 20.22 24.03
CA LYS A 545 -10.50 20.55 24.92
C LYS A 545 -11.79 20.01 24.35
N ARG A 546 -12.72 19.61 25.22
CA ARG A 546 -13.93 18.84 24.87
C ARG A 546 -15.17 19.50 25.46
N TRP A 547 -16.25 19.49 24.70
CA TRP A 547 -17.56 20.02 25.11
C TRP A 547 -18.63 18.96 24.90
N SER A 548 -19.24 18.53 26.00
CA SER A 548 -20.29 17.51 25.99
C SER A 548 -21.53 18.02 25.26
N ILE A 549 -22.05 17.21 24.33
CA ILE A 549 -23.30 17.52 23.64
C ILE A 549 -24.48 17.42 24.60
N LEU A 550 -24.45 16.49 25.56
CA LEU A 550 -25.50 16.37 26.58
C LEU A 550 -25.65 17.65 27.41
N LYS A 551 -24.53 18.36 27.66
CA LYS A 551 -24.51 19.56 28.51
C LYS A 551 -24.85 20.85 27.75
N HIS A 552 -24.41 20.96 26.50
CA HIS A 552 -24.46 22.23 25.75
C HIS A 552 -25.38 22.17 24.51
N GLY A 553 -26.02 21.03 24.26
CA GLY A 553 -26.64 20.75 22.97
C GLY A 553 -25.60 20.58 21.85
N TYR A 554 -26.04 20.07 20.71
CA TYR A 554 -25.15 19.80 19.58
C TYR A 554 -24.54 21.08 19.00
N ALA A 555 -25.37 22.09 18.74
CA ALA A 555 -24.94 23.38 18.21
C ALA A 555 -24.10 24.17 19.22
N GLY A 556 -24.48 24.19 20.50
CA GLY A 556 -23.74 24.90 21.54
C GLY A 556 -22.37 24.29 21.82
N ALA A 557 -22.27 22.96 21.89
CA ALA A 557 -20.99 22.27 22.03
C ALA A 557 -20.05 22.53 20.82
N TRP A 558 -20.61 22.58 19.61
CA TRP A 558 -19.85 22.91 18.40
C TRP A 558 -19.34 24.35 18.43
N ALA A 559 -20.20 25.32 18.76
CA ALA A 559 -19.84 26.74 18.79
C ALA A 559 -18.69 27.01 19.77
N LEU A 560 -18.77 26.42 20.98
CA LEU A 560 -17.69 26.52 21.98
C LEU A 560 -16.37 25.92 21.48
N ALA A 561 -16.44 24.80 20.75
CA ALA A 561 -15.24 24.18 20.18
C ALA A 561 -14.60 25.01 19.06
N VAL A 562 -15.44 25.63 18.21
CA VAL A 562 -14.99 26.54 17.15
C VAL A 562 -14.39 27.82 17.72
N GLU A 563 -15.04 28.41 18.73
CA GLU A 563 -14.56 29.62 19.40
C GLU A 563 -13.19 29.38 20.06
N GLU A 564 -13.03 28.27 20.81
CA GLU A 564 -11.75 27.93 21.42
C GLU A 564 -10.65 27.76 20.36
N ARG A 565 -10.98 27.12 19.24
CA ARG A 565 -10.04 26.97 18.13
C ARG A 565 -9.65 28.33 17.54
N ALA A 566 -10.61 29.23 17.38
CA ALA A 566 -10.39 30.57 16.85
C ALA A 566 -9.46 31.43 17.71
N ARG A 567 -9.51 31.29 19.04
CA ARG A 567 -8.55 31.95 19.95
C ARG A 567 -7.09 31.57 19.69
N HIS A 568 -6.83 30.43 19.03
CA HIS A 568 -5.48 29.91 18.82
C HIS A 568 -4.94 30.03 17.40
N ASP A 569 -5.78 30.20 16.38
CA ASP A 569 -5.33 30.24 14.98
C ASP A 569 -5.73 31.49 14.18
N ASN A 570 -6.46 32.43 14.79
CA ASN A 570 -6.93 33.68 14.14
C ASN A 570 -7.67 33.43 12.80
N LEU A 571 -8.24 32.24 12.59
CA LEU A 571 -9.01 31.94 11.39
C LEU A 571 -10.49 32.32 11.57
N PRO A 572 -11.17 32.77 10.50
CA PRO A 572 -12.60 33.13 10.55
C PRO A 572 -13.47 31.93 10.91
N SER A 573 -14.35 32.11 11.90
CA SER A 573 -15.25 31.07 12.40
C SER A 573 -16.41 30.81 11.44
N PRO A 574 -16.71 29.54 11.10
CA PRO A 574 -17.99 29.22 10.49
C PRO A 574 -19.12 29.71 11.40
N THR A 575 -20.20 30.21 10.80
CA THR A 575 -21.34 30.79 11.50
C THR A 575 -22.36 29.74 11.93
N GLU A 576 -22.39 28.58 11.26
CA GLU A 576 -23.39 27.55 11.50
C GLU A 576 -22.75 26.16 11.70
N PRO A 577 -23.29 25.35 12.63
CA PRO A 577 -22.83 23.98 12.82
C PRO A 577 -23.17 23.12 11.59
N PRO A 578 -22.36 22.09 11.30
CA PRO A 578 -22.72 21.08 10.30
C PRO A 578 -24.02 20.38 10.70
N PRO A 579 -24.81 19.85 9.76
CA PRO A 579 -26.03 19.11 10.08
C PRO A 579 -25.73 17.97 11.06
N MET A 580 -26.63 17.76 12.02
CA MET A 580 -26.47 16.72 13.03
C MET A 580 -26.46 15.34 12.35
N PRO A 581 -25.43 14.50 12.56
CA PRO A 581 -25.46 13.15 12.05
C PRO A 581 -26.56 12.36 12.75
N ARG A 582 -27.33 11.57 11.99
CA ARG A 582 -28.43 10.72 12.50
C ARG A 582 -28.08 9.90 13.74
N TRP A 583 -26.87 9.35 13.83
CA TRP A 583 -26.46 8.56 15.00
C TRP A 583 -26.33 9.39 16.28
N VAL A 584 -26.14 10.71 16.19
CA VAL A 584 -26.14 11.63 17.33
C VAL A 584 -27.58 11.91 17.78
N GLU A 585 -28.52 12.00 16.84
CA GLU A 585 -29.96 12.12 17.13
C GLU A 585 -30.44 10.88 17.89
N GLU A 586 -30.16 9.69 17.36
CA GLU A 586 -30.47 8.41 17.99
C GLU A 586 -29.85 8.31 19.40
N TRP A 587 -28.60 8.74 19.58
CA TRP A 587 -27.95 8.76 20.90
C TRP A 587 -28.60 9.76 21.87
N LEU A 588 -29.06 10.91 21.39
CA LEU A 588 -29.77 11.90 22.22
C LEU A 588 -31.13 11.38 22.65
N GLU A 589 -31.84 10.68 21.77
CA GLU A 589 -33.10 10.00 22.08
C GLU A 589 -32.89 8.93 23.17
N ASP A 590 -31.89 8.06 23.01
CA ASP A 590 -31.53 7.05 24.00
C ASP A 590 -31.17 7.68 25.36
N ALA A 591 -30.41 8.78 25.34
CA ALA A 591 -30.03 9.50 26.55
C ALA A 591 -31.23 10.17 27.25
N ALA A 592 -32.20 10.67 26.48
CA ALA A 592 -33.43 11.23 27.02
C ALA A 592 -34.31 10.16 27.67
N VAL A 593 -34.46 8.99 27.03
CA VAL A 593 -35.17 7.84 27.60
C VAL A 593 -34.51 7.38 28.89
N ALA A 594 -33.18 7.26 28.92
CA ALA A 594 -32.44 6.87 30.11
C ALA A 594 -32.63 7.86 31.28
N ALA A 595 -32.63 9.17 31.00
CA ALA A 595 -32.86 10.20 32.02
C ALA A 595 -34.29 10.14 32.60
N LEU A 596 -35.30 9.82 31.79
CA LEU A 596 -36.68 9.62 32.25
C LEU A 596 -36.84 8.37 33.11
N THR A 597 -36.04 7.32 32.88
CA THR A 597 -36.08 6.10 33.70
C THR A 597 -35.31 6.21 35.02
N GLU A 598 -34.38 7.16 35.13
CA GLU A 598 -33.61 7.41 36.36
C GLU A 598 -34.28 8.45 37.30
N ALA A 599 -35.27 9.20 36.82
CA ALA A 599 -36.09 10.15 37.58
C ALA A 599 -37.36 9.48 38.12
#